data_AF-A0A9P8F2M1-F1
#
_entry.id   AF-A0A9P8F2M1-F1
#
_cell.length_a   1.000
_cell.length_b   1.000
_cell.length_c   1.000
_cell.angle_alpha   90.00
_cell.angle_beta   90.00
_cell.angle_gamma   90.00
#
_symmetry.space_group_name_H-M   'P 1'
#
loop_
_entity.id
_entity.type
_entity.pdbx_description
1 polymer ?
#
loop_
_entity_poly.entity_id
_entity_poly.type
_entity_poly.pdbx_seq_one_letter_code
_entity_poly.pdbx_strand_id
1 'polypeptide(L)'
;MASYNTPLLFAVFLTAVTAYSPSMTPEQKALLYDSYYQNHRIQWYLGYVWAATVAAIFAYRITVTSLRYVRTLACLENEKQHYFVSPHAGFASLRRNIIDAPLFRRRHNREFKLSAAASMGTLPGRLQTMYLIGYLAMNIAFCVVSIHWSGGNVATEIRNRTGVLSVMNMLPLFLLAGRNNPLIKLLDISFDTYNLMHRWIGRIVVLEAVAHTAAWMASKIMAAPSSSVGWDIIGKAMASSQLILTGTIATCAFLALLLHSPSVVRHAFYETFLHVHIILAVISIVTIW
;
A
#
# COMPACT_ATOMS: atom_id res chain seq x y z
N MET A 1 -12.51 11.93 -19.15
CA MET A 1 -13.16 10.75 -19.75
C MET A 1 -13.40 9.69 -18.68
N ALA A 2 -14.47 9.83 -17.89
CA ALA A 2 -14.88 8.86 -16.86
C ALA A 2 -16.40 8.92 -16.63
N SER A 3 -17.19 8.84 -17.70
CA SER A 3 -18.65 9.04 -17.64
C SER A 3 -19.48 7.82 -18.07
N TYR A 4 -18.88 6.64 -18.28
CA TYR A 4 -19.60 5.53 -18.91
C TYR A 4 -20.20 4.47 -17.96
N ASN A 5 -19.90 4.50 -16.65
CA ASN A 5 -20.46 3.52 -15.68
C ASN A 5 -21.17 4.14 -14.46
N THR A 6 -21.24 5.47 -14.36
CA THR A 6 -21.86 6.17 -13.22
C THR A 6 -23.35 5.90 -13.03
N PRO A 7 -24.23 5.83 -14.06
CA PRO A 7 -25.66 5.66 -13.81
C PRO A 7 -26.02 4.24 -13.38
N LEU A 8 -25.28 3.22 -13.83
CA LEU A 8 -25.55 1.82 -13.53
C LEU A 8 -25.09 1.45 -12.11
N LEU A 9 -23.90 1.90 -11.72
CA LEU A 9 -23.42 1.78 -10.33
C LEU A 9 -24.31 2.57 -9.35
N PHE A 10 -24.79 3.75 -9.75
CA PHE A 10 -25.74 4.53 -8.96
C PHE A 10 -27.07 3.81 -8.76
N ALA A 11 -27.65 3.29 -9.84
CA ALA A 11 -28.93 2.58 -9.79
C ALA A 11 -28.87 1.30 -8.93
N VAL A 12 -27.79 0.51 -9.06
CA VAL A 12 -27.57 -0.70 -8.25
C VAL A 12 -27.30 -0.35 -6.79
N PHE A 13 -26.53 0.69 -6.52
CA PHE A 13 -26.27 1.14 -5.16
C PHE A 13 -27.54 1.68 -4.48
N LEU A 14 -28.31 2.52 -5.18
CA LEU A 14 -29.52 3.12 -4.63
C LEU A 14 -30.59 2.06 -4.33
N THR A 15 -30.75 1.06 -5.20
CA THR A 15 -31.67 -0.07 -4.97
C THR A 15 -31.23 -0.94 -3.81
N ALA A 16 -29.94 -1.25 -3.67
CA ALA A 16 -29.41 -2.00 -2.53
C ALA A 16 -29.56 -1.25 -1.19
N VAL A 17 -29.29 0.06 -1.17
CA VAL A 17 -29.38 0.90 0.03
C VAL A 17 -30.82 1.14 0.47
N THR A 18 -31.73 1.35 -0.49
CA THR A 18 -33.16 1.51 -0.19
C THR A 18 -33.77 0.22 0.33
N ALA A 19 -33.32 -0.95 -0.14
CA ALA A 19 -33.71 -2.25 0.39
C ALA A 19 -33.12 -2.52 1.79
N TYR A 20 -31.89 -2.10 2.07
CA TYR A 20 -31.20 -2.37 3.33
C TYR A 20 -31.54 -1.39 4.47
N SER A 21 -31.86 -0.14 4.16
CA SER A 21 -32.13 0.90 5.17
C SER A 21 -33.22 1.86 4.69
N PRO A 22 -34.50 1.45 4.77
CA PRO A 22 -35.62 2.22 4.24
C PRO A 22 -35.83 3.57 4.97
N SER A 23 -35.38 3.70 6.22
CA SER A 23 -35.57 4.87 7.09
C SER A 23 -34.64 6.06 6.82
N MET A 24 -33.67 5.96 5.91
CA MET A 24 -32.74 7.07 5.63
C MET A 24 -33.40 8.20 4.84
N THR A 25 -33.14 9.45 5.24
CA THR A 25 -33.60 10.63 4.50
C THR A 25 -32.93 10.72 3.13
N PRO A 26 -33.52 11.44 2.15
CA PRO A 26 -32.91 11.62 0.83
C PRO A 26 -31.48 12.20 0.91
N GLU A 27 -31.25 13.14 1.84
CA GLU A 27 -29.93 13.75 2.07
C GLU A 27 -28.90 12.73 2.59
N GLN A 28 -29.30 11.89 3.55
CA GLN A 28 -28.43 10.82 4.07
C GLN A 28 -28.08 9.80 2.98
N LYS A 29 -29.04 9.45 2.11
CA LYS A 29 -28.80 8.57 0.95
C LYS A 29 -27.83 9.21 -0.04
N ALA A 30 -27.94 10.52 -0.30
CA ALA A 30 -27.02 11.24 -1.17
C ALA A 30 -25.59 11.27 -0.61
N LEU A 31 -25.42 11.54 0.69
CA LEU A 31 -24.11 11.52 1.35
C LEU A 31 -23.47 10.13 1.35
N LEU A 32 -24.26 9.09 1.61
CA LEU A 32 -23.81 7.70 1.55
C LEU A 32 -23.35 7.33 0.13
N TYR A 33 -24.11 7.75 -0.89
CA TYR A 33 -23.74 7.55 -2.29
C TYR A 33 -22.45 8.27 -2.67
N ASP A 34 -22.29 9.54 -2.28
CA ASP A 34 -21.04 10.25 -2.52
C ASP A 34 -19.87 9.54 -1.85
N SER A 35 -19.98 9.17 -0.56
CA SER A 35 -18.92 8.44 0.15
C SER A 35 -18.53 7.14 -0.55
N TYR A 36 -19.51 6.36 -1.01
CA TYR A 36 -19.32 5.14 -1.81
C TYR A 36 -18.60 5.43 -3.13
N TYR A 37 -19.08 6.41 -3.88
CA TYR A 37 -18.49 6.79 -5.17
C TYR A 37 -17.05 7.28 -5.02
N GLN A 38 -16.76 8.09 -4.01
CA GLN A 38 -15.41 8.52 -3.68
C GLN A 38 -14.51 7.33 -3.31
N ASN A 39 -15.03 6.36 -2.55
CA ASN A 39 -14.26 5.16 -2.18
C ASN A 39 -13.88 4.36 -3.43
N HIS A 40 -14.85 4.16 -4.32
CA HIS A 40 -14.63 3.48 -5.58
C HIS A 40 -13.61 4.22 -6.47
N ARG A 41 -13.68 5.55 -6.55
CA ARG A 41 -12.69 6.36 -7.28
C ARG A 41 -11.27 6.21 -6.72
N ILE A 42 -11.12 6.23 -5.40
CA ILE A 42 -9.81 6.07 -4.75
C ILE A 42 -9.21 4.70 -5.07
N GLN A 43 -10.01 3.63 -5.10
CA GLN A 43 -9.54 2.29 -5.51
C GLN A 43 -8.94 2.33 -6.92
N TRP A 44 -9.64 2.94 -7.88
CA TRP A 44 -9.14 3.10 -9.24
C TRP A 44 -7.88 3.96 -9.30
N TYR A 45 -7.82 5.07 -8.56
CA TYR A 45 -6.63 5.92 -8.51
C TYR A 45 -5.41 5.16 -7.97
N LEU A 46 -5.58 4.34 -6.93
CA LEU A 46 -4.48 3.51 -6.44
C LEU A 46 -4.03 2.50 -7.50
N GLY A 47 -4.97 1.87 -8.20
CA GLY A 47 -4.67 0.99 -9.34
C GLY A 47 -3.89 1.70 -10.45
N TYR A 48 -4.30 2.92 -10.83
CA TYR A 48 -3.60 3.72 -11.84
C TYR A 48 -2.20 4.12 -11.39
N VAL A 49 -1.98 4.41 -10.10
CA VAL A 49 -0.65 4.72 -9.57
C VAL A 49 0.29 3.53 -9.71
N TRP A 50 -0.18 2.32 -9.41
CA TRP A 50 0.61 1.10 -9.60
C TRP A 50 0.86 0.79 -11.07
N ALA A 51 -0.15 0.92 -11.92
CA ALA A 51 -0.01 0.75 -13.36
C ALA A 51 1.01 1.76 -13.94
N ALA A 52 0.94 3.02 -13.53
CA ALA A 52 1.89 4.07 -13.92
C ALA A 52 3.30 3.78 -13.41
N THR A 53 3.44 3.26 -12.17
CA THR A 53 4.73 2.86 -11.60
C THR A 53 5.37 1.75 -12.45
N VAL A 54 4.61 0.70 -12.78
CA VAL A 54 5.09 -0.41 -13.63
C VAL A 54 5.43 0.09 -15.03
N ALA A 55 4.59 0.91 -15.63
CA ALA A 55 4.81 1.48 -16.96
C ALA A 55 6.07 2.36 -17.00
N ALA A 56 6.31 3.19 -15.99
CA ALA A 56 7.49 4.04 -15.89
C ALA A 56 8.79 3.21 -15.79
N ILE A 57 8.77 2.14 -14.99
CA ILE A 57 9.91 1.22 -14.88
C ILE A 57 10.14 0.49 -16.20
N PHE A 58 9.08 0.01 -16.84
CA PHE A 58 9.17 -0.71 -18.10
C PHE A 58 9.70 0.18 -19.23
N ALA A 59 9.21 1.42 -19.32
CA ALA A 59 9.71 2.43 -20.25
C ALA A 59 11.20 2.72 -20.01
N TYR A 60 11.60 2.93 -18.75
CA TYR A 60 13.01 3.11 -18.37
C TYR A 60 13.86 1.92 -18.82
N ARG A 61 13.39 0.69 -18.59
CA ARG A 61 14.09 -0.53 -19.01
C ARG A 61 14.27 -0.58 -20.53
N ILE A 62 13.19 -0.35 -21.30
CA ILE A 62 13.24 -0.34 -22.76
C ILE A 62 14.26 0.70 -23.23
N THR A 63 14.19 1.93 -22.72
CA THR A 63 15.12 2.99 -23.10
C THR A 63 16.58 2.61 -22.83
N VAL A 64 16.90 2.10 -21.63
CA VAL A 64 18.28 1.70 -21.29
C VAL A 64 18.75 0.52 -22.13
N THR A 65 17.88 -0.46 -22.38
CA THR A 65 18.22 -1.66 -23.17
C THR A 65 18.45 -1.30 -24.64
N SER A 66 17.56 -0.49 -25.24
CA SER A 66 17.72 -0.01 -26.61
C SER A 66 19.00 0.82 -26.78
N LEU A 67 19.31 1.71 -25.82
CA LEU A 67 20.55 2.49 -25.86
C LEU A 67 21.79 1.59 -25.75
N ARG A 68 21.77 0.56 -24.92
CA ARG A 68 22.87 -0.43 -24.83
C ARG A 68 23.03 -1.20 -26.14
N TYR A 69 21.93 -1.67 -26.71
CA TYR A 69 21.94 -2.44 -27.95
C TYR A 69 22.48 -1.62 -29.13
N VAL A 70 21.99 -0.38 -29.31
CA VAL A 70 22.49 0.53 -30.36
C VAL A 70 23.97 0.83 -30.17
N ARG A 71 24.44 1.05 -28.93
CA ARG A 71 25.86 1.22 -28.64
C ARG A 71 26.67 -0.01 -29.01
N THR A 72 26.20 -1.21 -28.66
CA THR A 72 26.88 -2.45 -29.04
C THR A 72 26.99 -2.56 -30.56
N LEU A 73 25.90 -2.34 -31.31
CA LEU A 73 25.93 -2.38 -32.78
C LEU A 73 26.89 -1.33 -33.37
N ALA A 74 26.86 -0.10 -32.86
CA ALA A 74 27.73 0.96 -33.34
C ALA A 74 29.22 0.65 -33.07
N CYS A 75 29.54 -0.01 -31.95
CA CYS A 75 30.93 -0.37 -31.59
C CYS A 75 31.47 -1.59 -32.34
N LEU A 76 30.62 -2.46 -32.90
CA LEU A 76 31.07 -3.71 -33.54
C LEU A 76 31.94 -3.46 -34.79
N GLU A 77 31.69 -2.36 -35.51
CA GLU A 77 32.35 -2.07 -36.79
C GLU A 77 33.46 -1.01 -36.69
N ASN A 78 33.75 -0.48 -35.50
CA ASN A 78 34.66 0.67 -35.37
C ASN A 78 35.51 0.62 -34.08
N GLU A 79 36.82 0.47 -34.26
CA GLU A 79 37.80 0.36 -33.17
C GLU A 79 38.10 1.68 -32.42
N LYS A 80 37.68 2.85 -32.95
CA LYS A 80 38.04 4.18 -32.42
C LYS A 80 36.89 4.89 -31.68
N GLN A 81 36.03 4.17 -30.97
CA GLN A 81 34.82 4.75 -30.37
C GLN A 81 34.96 5.30 -28.95
N HIS A 82 35.79 6.35 -28.79
CA HIS A 82 35.89 7.11 -27.54
C HIS A 82 34.61 7.88 -27.18
N TYR A 83 33.75 8.19 -28.15
CA TYR A 83 32.52 8.97 -27.93
C TYR A 83 31.51 8.28 -27.01
N PHE A 84 31.38 6.95 -27.09
CA PHE A 84 30.41 6.19 -26.27
C PHE A 84 30.93 5.84 -24.86
N VAL A 85 32.19 6.18 -24.56
CA VAL A 85 32.81 5.93 -23.24
C VAL A 85 32.21 6.84 -22.18
N SER A 86 31.92 8.10 -22.52
CA SER A 86 31.38 9.07 -21.57
C SER A 86 29.85 9.16 -21.69
N PRO A 87 29.11 9.00 -20.57
CA PRO A 87 27.67 9.24 -20.57
C PRO A 87 27.38 10.73 -20.77
N HIS A 88 26.25 11.05 -21.41
CA HIS A 88 25.77 12.42 -21.51
C HIS A 88 25.65 13.06 -20.11
N ALA A 89 26.17 14.27 -19.94
CA ALA A 89 26.33 14.93 -18.65
C ALA A 89 25.03 15.00 -17.82
N GLY A 90 23.89 15.32 -18.47
CA GLY A 90 22.57 15.32 -17.82
C GLY A 90 22.16 13.95 -17.27
N PHE A 91 22.31 12.89 -18.06
CA PHE A 91 21.98 11.52 -17.63
C PHE A 91 22.93 11.04 -16.52
N ALA A 92 24.22 11.37 -16.63
CA ALA A 92 25.22 11.09 -15.60
C ALA A 92 24.89 11.78 -14.28
N SER A 93 24.47 13.06 -14.33
CA SER A 93 24.03 13.82 -13.16
C SER A 93 22.76 13.22 -12.54
N LEU A 94 21.76 12.88 -13.36
CA LEU A 94 20.52 12.23 -12.90
C LEU A 94 20.81 10.90 -12.19
N ARG A 95 21.65 10.04 -12.79
CA ARG A 95 22.04 8.76 -12.17
C ARG A 95 22.80 8.97 -10.87
N ARG A 96 23.80 9.85 -10.87
CA ARG A 96 24.65 10.12 -9.70
C ARG A 96 23.89 10.71 -8.52
N ASN A 97 22.89 11.55 -8.78
CA ASN A 97 22.22 12.33 -7.73
C ASN A 97 20.86 11.76 -7.29
N ILE A 98 20.18 11.00 -8.15
CA ILE A 98 18.81 10.51 -7.89
C ILE A 98 18.73 8.97 -7.98
N ILE A 99 19.07 8.38 -9.14
CA ILE A 99 18.78 6.95 -9.40
C ILE A 99 19.68 6.03 -8.56
N ASP A 100 20.99 6.19 -8.68
CA ASP A 100 21.99 5.32 -8.03
C ASP A 100 22.49 5.92 -6.70
N ALA A 101 21.99 7.11 -6.34
CA ALA A 101 22.49 7.88 -5.20
C ALA A 101 22.11 7.21 -3.86
N PRO A 102 23.08 7.03 -2.94
CA PRO A 102 22.79 6.60 -1.58
C PRO A 102 21.99 7.68 -0.83
N LEU A 103 21.09 7.26 0.06
CA LEU A 103 20.31 8.18 0.89
C LEU A 103 21.20 9.01 1.80
N PHE A 104 22.18 8.37 2.46
CA PHE A 104 23.14 9.05 3.34
C PHE A 104 24.59 8.72 2.98
N ARG A 105 25.37 9.78 2.72
CA ARG A 105 26.82 9.75 2.46
C ARG A 105 27.24 8.65 1.47
N ARG A 106 27.99 7.64 1.92
CA ARG A 106 28.58 6.57 1.08
C ARG A 106 27.92 5.20 1.28
N ARG A 107 26.85 5.07 2.05
CA ARG A 107 26.21 3.77 2.35
C ARG A 107 25.05 3.54 1.38
N HIS A 108 25.29 2.71 0.36
CA HIS A 108 24.26 2.21 -0.55
C HIS A 108 23.86 0.80 -0.14
N ASN A 109 22.56 0.53 0.03
CA ASN A 109 21.97 -0.80 0.30
C ASN A 109 22.57 -1.58 1.48
N ARG A 110 23.20 -0.91 2.45
CA ARG A 110 23.66 -1.56 3.69
C ARG A 110 22.58 -1.52 4.75
N GLU A 111 22.51 -2.59 5.54
CA GLU A 111 21.59 -2.65 6.69
C GLU A 111 21.91 -1.58 7.73
N PHE A 112 20.88 -0.87 8.20
CA PHE A 112 20.99 0.09 9.29
C PHE A 112 20.98 -0.66 10.62
N LYS A 113 22.13 -0.80 11.29
CA LYS A 113 22.18 -1.43 12.61
C LYS A 113 21.90 -0.36 13.69
N LEU A 114 20.76 -0.49 14.40
CA LEU A 114 20.47 0.26 15.63
C LEU A 114 21.31 -0.26 16.81
N SER A 115 21.63 -1.56 16.82
CA SER A 115 22.55 -2.19 17.75
C SER A 115 23.25 -3.38 17.11
N ALA A 116 24.19 -4.03 17.80
CA ALA A 116 24.86 -5.25 17.31
C ALA A 116 23.87 -6.37 16.95
N ALA A 117 22.73 -6.43 17.66
CA ALA A 117 21.66 -7.40 17.44
C ALA A 117 20.46 -6.84 16.63
N ALA A 118 20.24 -5.52 16.63
CA ALA A 118 19.09 -4.89 15.97
C ALA A 118 19.48 -4.21 14.65
N SER A 119 19.07 -4.82 13.53
CA SER A 119 19.11 -4.22 12.18
C SER A 119 17.72 -3.70 11.79
N MET A 120 17.62 -2.48 11.28
CA MET A 120 16.40 -1.87 10.73
C MET A 120 16.36 -2.01 9.20
N GLY A 121 16.84 -3.14 8.68
CA GLY A 121 16.80 -3.46 7.26
C GLY A 121 17.73 -2.58 6.41
N THR A 122 17.70 -2.81 5.09
CA THR A 122 18.56 -2.12 4.11
C THR A 122 18.15 -0.65 3.96
N LEU A 123 19.14 0.24 4.01
CA LEU A 123 18.94 1.66 3.72
C LEU A 123 18.55 1.84 2.25
N PRO A 124 17.34 2.36 1.95
CA PRO A 124 16.91 2.61 0.59
C PRO A 124 17.80 3.64 -0.11
N GLY A 125 17.92 3.54 -1.44
CA GLY A 125 18.49 4.61 -2.27
C GLY A 125 17.59 5.85 -2.28
N ARG A 126 18.07 7.01 -2.76
CA ARG A 126 17.27 8.26 -2.74
C ARG A 126 15.96 8.13 -3.50
N LEU A 127 15.99 7.59 -4.72
CA LEU A 127 14.79 7.38 -5.52
C LEU A 127 13.77 6.48 -4.80
N GLN A 128 14.22 5.38 -4.20
CA GLN A 128 13.37 4.49 -3.43
C GLN A 128 12.75 5.21 -2.23
N THR A 129 13.53 5.99 -1.48
CA THR A 129 13.02 6.78 -0.35
C THR A 129 12.01 7.82 -0.79
N MET A 130 12.28 8.56 -1.88
CA MET A 130 11.35 9.54 -2.44
C MET A 130 10.03 8.89 -2.86
N TYR A 131 10.11 7.74 -3.54
CA TYR A 131 8.93 6.97 -3.91
C TYR A 131 8.15 6.50 -2.69
N LEU A 132 8.82 5.93 -1.68
CA LEU A 132 8.20 5.44 -0.46
C LEU A 132 7.52 6.54 0.36
N ILE A 133 8.17 7.70 0.51
CA ILE A 133 7.59 8.86 1.20
C ILE A 133 6.39 9.39 0.40
N GLY A 134 6.51 9.51 -0.92
CA GLY A 134 5.40 9.94 -1.78
C GLY A 134 4.22 8.98 -1.71
N TYR A 135 4.48 7.67 -1.74
CA TYR A 135 3.45 6.64 -1.64
C TYR A 135 2.76 6.65 -0.27
N LEU A 136 3.53 6.79 0.82
CA LEU A 136 2.97 6.93 2.17
C LEU A 136 2.11 8.19 2.30
N ALA A 137 2.62 9.34 1.86
CA ALA A 137 1.89 10.61 1.89
C ALA A 137 0.60 10.55 1.07
N MET A 138 0.63 9.89 -0.08
CA MET A 138 -0.55 9.65 -0.91
C MET A 138 -1.60 8.79 -0.19
N ASN A 139 -1.20 7.69 0.47
CA ASN A 139 -2.14 6.86 1.22
C ASN A 139 -2.77 7.63 2.40
N ILE A 140 -1.96 8.40 3.14
CA ILE A 140 -2.47 9.27 4.20
C ILE A 140 -3.47 10.30 3.63
N ALA A 141 -3.14 10.93 2.50
CA ALA A 141 -4.03 11.88 1.84
C ALA A 141 -5.34 11.20 1.40
N PHE A 142 -5.28 10.00 0.83
CA PHE A 142 -6.47 9.25 0.42
C PHE A 142 -7.33 8.78 1.60
N CYS A 143 -6.73 8.59 2.78
CA CYS A 143 -7.50 8.29 3.99
C CYS A 143 -8.37 9.46 4.45
N VAL A 144 -7.97 10.71 4.16
CA VAL A 144 -8.62 11.92 4.70
C VAL A 144 -9.31 12.79 3.64
N VAL A 145 -9.04 12.56 2.36
CA VAL A 145 -9.61 13.33 1.26
C VAL A 145 -11.11 13.08 1.14
N SER A 146 -11.85 14.13 0.79
CA SER A 146 -13.29 14.06 0.56
C SER A 146 -14.04 13.43 1.74
N ILE A 147 -13.65 13.82 2.96
CA ILE A 147 -14.38 13.53 4.20
C ILE A 147 -15.24 14.73 4.57
N HIS A 148 -16.48 14.47 4.93
CA HIS A 148 -17.41 15.51 5.42
C HIS A 148 -17.15 15.83 6.90
N TRP A 149 -16.18 16.70 7.15
CA TRP A 149 -15.76 17.09 8.51
C TRP A 149 -16.84 17.76 9.37
N SER A 150 -17.83 18.40 8.74
CA SER A 150 -18.95 19.03 9.43
C SER A 150 -20.09 18.06 9.77
N GLY A 151 -20.06 16.83 9.25
CA GLY A 151 -21.09 15.83 9.52
C GLY A 151 -20.78 15.00 10.78
N GLY A 152 -21.82 14.48 11.44
CA GLY A 152 -21.66 13.55 12.58
C GLY A 152 -21.05 12.18 12.23
N ASN A 153 -20.69 11.95 10.95
CA ASN A 153 -20.29 10.65 10.41
C ASN A 153 -18.79 10.53 10.07
N VAL A 154 -17.95 11.47 10.50
CA VAL A 154 -16.51 11.49 10.17
C VAL A 154 -15.82 10.16 10.47
N ALA A 155 -16.02 9.58 11.66
CA ALA A 155 -15.40 8.31 12.04
C ALA A 155 -15.84 7.15 11.12
N THR A 156 -17.09 7.15 10.67
CA THR A 156 -17.63 6.15 9.73
C THR A 156 -16.99 6.29 8.34
N GLU A 157 -16.79 7.52 7.87
CA GLU A 157 -16.11 7.77 6.59
C GLU A 157 -14.63 7.38 6.64
N ILE A 158 -13.91 7.78 7.71
CA ILE A 158 -12.51 7.37 7.93
C ILE A 158 -12.40 5.85 7.94
N ARG A 159 -13.27 5.16 8.70
CA ARG A 159 -13.32 3.70 8.75
C ARG A 159 -13.45 3.09 7.36
N ASN A 160 -14.37 3.58 6.54
CA ASN A 160 -14.58 3.05 5.19
C ASN A 160 -13.36 3.31 4.29
N ARG A 161 -12.74 4.50 4.37
CA ARG A 161 -11.55 4.87 3.59
C ARG A 161 -10.36 3.98 3.92
N THR A 162 -10.03 3.85 5.21
CA THR A 162 -8.87 3.08 5.67
C THR A 162 -9.05 1.58 5.42
N GLY A 163 -10.26 1.05 5.57
CA GLY A 163 -10.55 -0.36 5.24
C GLY A 163 -10.36 -0.67 3.76
N VAL A 164 -10.92 0.18 2.89
CA VAL A 164 -10.76 0.04 1.43
C VAL A 164 -9.29 0.15 1.00
N LEU A 165 -8.56 1.13 1.53
CA LEU A 165 -7.14 1.32 1.21
C LEU A 165 -6.29 0.15 1.69
N SER A 166 -6.53 -0.36 2.91
CA SER A 166 -5.83 -1.52 3.46
C SER A 166 -5.94 -2.73 2.52
N VAL A 167 -7.16 -3.06 2.10
CA VAL A 167 -7.43 -4.16 1.16
C VAL A 167 -6.79 -3.91 -0.20
N MET A 168 -6.89 -2.70 -0.74
CA MET A 168 -6.30 -2.40 -2.06
C MET A 168 -4.77 -2.42 -2.05
N ASN A 169 -4.15 -2.02 -0.94
CA ASN A 169 -2.71 -2.11 -0.73
C ASN A 169 -2.23 -3.57 -0.53
N MET A 170 -3.10 -4.51 -0.18
CA MET A 170 -2.75 -5.94 -0.11
C MET A 170 -2.43 -6.53 -1.50
N LEU A 171 -3.06 -6.05 -2.57
CA LEU A 171 -2.79 -6.52 -3.94
C LEU A 171 -1.29 -6.40 -4.32
N PRO A 172 -0.68 -5.20 -4.33
CA PRO A 172 0.75 -5.06 -4.59
C PRO A 172 1.60 -5.72 -3.50
N LEU A 173 1.13 -5.76 -2.24
CA LEU A 173 1.85 -6.42 -1.15
C LEU A 173 2.13 -7.90 -1.46
N PHE A 174 1.13 -8.65 -1.93
CA PHE A 174 1.29 -10.06 -2.30
C PHE A 174 2.10 -10.24 -3.58
N LEU A 175 1.90 -9.39 -4.58
CA LEU A 175 2.69 -9.44 -5.82
C LEU A 175 4.19 -9.28 -5.53
N LEU A 176 4.54 -8.43 -4.56
CA LEU A 176 5.94 -8.12 -4.23
C LEU A 176 6.60 -9.14 -3.28
N ALA A 177 5.87 -10.16 -2.80
CA ALA A 177 6.38 -11.10 -1.79
C ALA A 177 7.34 -12.17 -2.35
N GLY A 178 7.17 -12.58 -3.62
CA GLY A 178 7.83 -13.77 -4.18
C GLY A 178 9.23 -13.54 -4.76
N ARG A 179 10.19 -14.41 -4.43
CA ARG A 179 11.56 -14.40 -4.99
C ARG A 179 11.64 -14.77 -6.47
N ASN A 180 10.75 -15.65 -6.92
CA ASN A 180 10.69 -16.16 -8.30
C ASN A 180 9.56 -15.48 -9.10
N ASN A 181 9.26 -14.21 -8.81
CA ASN A 181 8.22 -13.48 -9.53
C ASN A 181 8.72 -13.14 -10.96
N PRO A 182 8.00 -13.52 -12.03
CA PRO A 182 8.35 -13.15 -13.41
C PRO A 182 8.55 -11.65 -13.63
N LEU A 183 7.83 -10.80 -12.89
CA LEU A 183 7.93 -9.34 -12.96
C LEU A 183 9.32 -8.82 -12.56
N ILE A 184 10.06 -9.53 -11.69
CA ILE A 184 11.46 -9.19 -11.35
C ILE A 184 12.31 -9.25 -12.63
N LYS A 185 12.19 -10.35 -13.40
CA LYS A 185 12.90 -10.52 -14.67
C LYS A 185 12.38 -9.59 -15.75
N LEU A 186 11.08 -9.30 -15.78
CA LEU A 186 10.44 -8.44 -16.78
C LEU A 186 10.68 -6.94 -16.54
N LEU A 187 10.95 -6.53 -15.30
CA LEU A 187 11.21 -5.13 -14.98
C LEU A 187 12.69 -4.83 -14.70
N ASP A 188 13.54 -5.86 -14.67
CA ASP A 188 14.98 -5.76 -14.34
C ASP A 188 15.22 -5.05 -12.99
N ILE A 189 14.37 -5.39 -12.00
CA ILE A 189 14.46 -4.87 -10.63
C ILE A 189 15.05 -5.97 -9.75
N SER A 190 15.94 -5.62 -8.82
CA SER A 190 16.47 -6.58 -7.86
C SER A 190 15.39 -7.08 -6.88
N PHE A 191 15.51 -8.34 -6.45
CA PHE A 191 14.64 -8.89 -5.40
C PHE A 191 14.71 -8.06 -4.10
N ASP A 192 15.87 -7.47 -3.79
CA ASP A 192 16.03 -6.60 -2.62
C ASP A 192 15.12 -5.37 -2.68
N THR A 193 14.95 -4.79 -3.88
CA THR A 193 14.05 -3.65 -4.09
C THR A 193 12.59 -4.09 -3.98
N TYR A 194 12.23 -5.25 -4.55
CA TYR A 194 10.89 -5.84 -4.39
C TYR A 194 10.54 -6.05 -2.93
N ASN A 195 11.45 -6.68 -2.18
CA ASN A 195 11.26 -6.99 -0.78
C ASN A 195 11.29 -5.72 0.10
N LEU A 196 12.06 -4.69 -0.28
CA LEU A 196 11.99 -3.38 0.36
C LEU A 196 10.57 -2.80 0.23
N MET A 197 10.00 -2.80 -0.97
CA MET A 197 8.65 -2.31 -1.22
C MET A 197 7.60 -3.14 -0.47
N HIS A 198 7.69 -4.47 -0.50
CA HIS A 198 6.82 -5.37 0.26
C HIS A 198 6.79 -5.01 1.76
N ARG A 199 7.96 -4.79 2.39
CA ARG A 199 8.03 -4.42 3.81
C ARG A 199 7.37 -3.08 4.13
N TRP A 200 7.54 -2.09 3.27
CA TRP A 200 6.95 -0.76 3.51
C TRP A 200 5.45 -0.74 3.25
N ILE A 201 4.98 -1.38 2.17
CA ILE A 201 3.55 -1.52 1.89
C ILE A 201 2.88 -2.33 3.00
N GLY A 202 3.54 -3.38 3.51
CA GLY A 202 3.03 -4.16 4.64
C GLY A 202 2.78 -3.28 5.87
N ARG A 203 3.69 -2.34 6.19
CA ARG A 203 3.47 -1.37 7.27
C ARG A 203 2.28 -0.45 7.00
N ILE A 204 2.11 0.00 5.76
CA ILE A 204 0.96 0.84 5.36
C ILE A 204 -0.35 0.07 5.56
N VAL A 205 -0.43 -1.17 5.07
CA VAL A 205 -1.61 -2.04 5.23
C VAL A 205 -1.96 -2.23 6.70
N VAL A 206 -0.98 -2.51 7.56
CA VAL A 206 -1.21 -2.69 9.01
C VAL A 206 -1.66 -1.39 9.67
N LEU A 207 -1.04 -0.25 9.33
CA LEU A 207 -1.45 1.06 9.86
C LEU A 207 -2.88 1.42 9.45
N GLU A 208 -3.25 1.15 8.19
CA GLU A 208 -4.60 1.36 7.67
C GLU A 208 -5.62 0.42 8.36
N ALA A 209 -5.26 -0.85 8.60
CA ALA A 209 -6.11 -1.79 9.34
C ALA A 209 -6.33 -1.34 10.81
N VAL A 210 -5.28 -0.89 11.48
CA VAL A 210 -5.38 -0.33 12.85
C VAL A 210 -6.26 0.93 12.85
N ALA A 211 -6.06 1.83 11.87
CA ALA A 211 -6.88 3.02 11.74
C ALA A 211 -8.35 2.67 11.43
N HIS A 212 -8.61 1.63 10.64
CA HIS A 212 -9.96 1.10 10.39
C HIS A 212 -10.63 0.63 11.68
N THR A 213 -9.96 -0.23 12.46
CA THR A 213 -10.49 -0.73 13.73
C THR A 213 -10.71 0.41 14.73
N ALA A 214 -9.75 1.33 14.85
CA ALA A 214 -9.87 2.49 15.74
C ALA A 214 -11.03 3.42 15.35
N ALA A 215 -11.19 3.70 14.05
CA ALA A 215 -12.29 4.52 13.53
C ALA A 215 -13.66 3.84 13.71
N TRP A 216 -13.72 2.51 13.60
CA TRP A 216 -14.93 1.76 13.94
C TRP A 216 -15.29 1.93 15.42
N MET A 217 -14.35 1.73 16.34
CA MET A 217 -14.58 1.92 17.79
C MET A 217 -15.01 3.36 18.08
N ALA A 218 -14.30 4.34 17.53
CA ALA A 218 -14.62 5.75 17.67
C ALA A 218 -16.05 6.06 17.18
N SER A 219 -16.47 5.51 16.04
CA SER A 219 -17.83 5.71 15.52
C SER A 219 -18.92 5.21 16.47
N LYS A 220 -18.67 4.13 17.22
CA LYS A 220 -19.63 3.61 18.22
C LYS A 220 -19.66 4.45 19.48
N ILE A 221 -18.50 4.93 19.94
CA ILE A 221 -18.41 5.79 21.12
C ILE A 221 -19.05 7.16 20.84
N MET A 222 -18.79 7.75 19.67
CA MET A 222 -19.32 9.07 19.30
C MET A 222 -20.83 9.05 19.03
N ALA A 223 -21.38 7.94 18.55
CA ALA A 223 -22.82 7.80 18.30
C ALA A 223 -23.60 7.43 19.58
N ALA A 224 -22.93 7.04 20.66
CA ALA A 224 -23.57 6.65 21.90
C ALA A 224 -23.92 7.87 22.78
N PRO A 225 -24.99 7.81 23.60
CA PRO A 225 -25.35 8.88 24.52
C PRO A 225 -24.27 9.20 25.56
N SER A 226 -23.42 8.22 25.88
CA SER A 226 -22.27 8.38 26.76
C SER A 226 -21.18 7.37 26.39
N SER A 227 -19.93 7.66 26.77
CA SER A 227 -18.80 6.78 26.49
C SER A 227 -18.97 5.39 27.09
N SER A 228 -19.58 5.26 28.28
CA SER A 228 -19.82 3.96 28.92
C SER A 228 -20.79 3.09 28.11
N VAL A 229 -21.85 3.70 27.56
CA VAL A 229 -22.77 3.00 26.65
C VAL A 229 -22.07 2.61 25.35
N GLY A 230 -21.19 3.48 24.82
CA GLY A 230 -20.37 3.17 23.65
C GLY A 230 -19.50 1.91 23.83
N TRP A 231 -18.86 1.77 24.99
CA TRP A 231 -18.07 0.58 25.32
C TRP A 231 -18.93 -0.68 25.48
N ASP A 232 -20.13 -0.57 26.06
CA ASP A 232 -21.08 -1.70 26.13
C ASP A 232 -21.53 -2.16 24.73
N ILE A 233 -21.80 -1.22 23.81
CA ILE A 233 -22.13 -1.52 22.41
C ILE A 233 -20.98 -2.27 21.74
N ILE A 234 -19.72 -1.83 21.94
CA ILE A 234 -18.55 -2.52 21.41
C ILE A 234 -18.45 -3.94 21.97
N GLY A 235 -18.58 -4.11 23.29
CA GLY A 235 -18.52 -5.41 23.94
C GLY A 235 -19.57 -6.39 23.40
N LYS A 236 -20.81 -5.93 23.23
CA LYS A 236 -21.90 -6.71 22.64
C LYS A 236 -21.61 -7.06 21.18
N ALA A 237 -21.10 -6.12 20.39
CA ALA A 237 -20.76 -6.37 18.98
C ALA A 237 -19.64 -7.41 18.85
N MET A 238 -18.62 -7.33 19.69
CA MET A 238 -17.53 -8.32 19.73
C MET A 238 -18.02 -9.73 20.09
N ALA A 239 -19.04 -9.84 20.95
CA ALA A 239 -19.57 -11.13 21.40
C ALA A 239 -20.59 -11.77 20.43
N SER A 240 -21.27 -10.97 19.61
CA SER A 240 -22.43 -11.42 18.83
C SER A 240 -22.29 -11.28 17.31
N SER A 241 -21.38 -10.44 16.82
CA SER A 241 -21.24 -10.19 15.39
C SER A 241 -20.06 -10.96 14.80
N GLN A 242 -20.37 -11.88 13.88
CA GLN A 242 -19.36 -12.64 13.15
C GLN A 242 -18.38 -11.72 12.39
N LEU A 243 -18.90 -10.67 11.74
CA LEU A 243 -18.09 -9.69 10.99
C LEU A 243 -17.09 -8.96 11.89
N ILE A 244 -17.50 -8.60 13.11
CA ILE A 244 -16.62 -7.93 14.06
C ILE A 244 -15.57 -8.90 14.61
N LEU A 245 -15.96 -10.15 14.87
CA LEU A 245 -15.05 -11.20 15.30
C LEU A 245 -13.96 -11.48 14.25
N THR A 246 -14.36 -11.73 12.99
CA THR A 246 -13.42 -12.00 11.88
C THR A 246 -12.51 -10.81 11.64
N GLY A 247 -13.06 -9.59 11.57
CA GLY A 247 -12.29 -8.36 11.43
C GLY A 247 -11.28 -8.14 12.57
N THR A 248 -11.65 -8.49 13.81
CA THR A 248 -10.72 -8.41 14.95
C THR A 248 -9.58 -9.42 14.81
N ILE A 249 -9.89 -10.66 14.42
CA ILE A 249 -8.86 -11.69 14.17
C ILE A 249 -7.91 -11.22 13.06
N ALA A 250 -8.43 -10.59 11.98
CA ALA A 250 -7.60 -10.03 10.92
C ALA A 250 -6.67 -8.93 11.42
N THR A 251 -7.17 -7.96 12.20
CA THR A 251 -6.33 -6.89 12.79
C THR A 251 -5.27 -7.46 13.73
N CYS A 252 -5.62 -8.46 14.55
CA CYS A 252 -4.66 -9.16 15.41
C CYS A 252 -3.58 -9.89 14.59
N ALA A 253 -3.96 -10.57 13.50
CA ALA A 253 -3.02 -11.23 12.61
C ALA A 253 -2.08 -10.22 11.91
N PHE A 254 -2.59 -9.06 11.48
CA PHE A 254 -1.80 -7.97 10.93
C PHE A 254 -0.78 -7.39 11.93
N LEU A 255 -1.20 -7.18 13.17
CA LEU A 255 -0.29 -6.75 14.24
C LEU A 255 0.77 -7.82 14.55
N ALA A 256 0.38 -9.09 14.59
CA ALA A 256 1.31 -10.20 14.77
C ALA A 256 2.33 -10.27 13.62
N LEU A 257 1.90 -10.11 12.36
CA LEU A 257 2.78 -10.02 11.20
C LEU A 257 3.80 -8.88 11.38
N LEU A 258 3.35 -7.69 11.80
CA LEU A 258 4.23 -6.54 11.99
C LEU A 258 5.27 -6.78 13.08
N LEU A 259 4.84 -7.32 14.23
CA LEU A 259 5.71 -7.58 15.39
C LEU A 259 6.67 -8.75 15.16
N HIS A 260 6.29 -9.72 14.33
CA HIS A 260 7.11 -10.88 13.99
C HIS A 260 8.12 -10.60 12.86
N SER A 261 7.90 -9.57 12.05
CA SER A 261 8.73 -9.22 10.89
C SER A 261 10.00 -8.35 11.08
N PRO A 262 10.42 -7.93 12.29
CA PRO A 262 11.72 -7.29 12.46
C PRO A 262 12.89 -8.17 11.99
N SER A 263 13.97 -7.54 11.50
CA SER A 263 15.11 -8.28 10.94
C SER A 263 15.77 -9.23 11.96
N VAL A 264 15.71 -8.89 13.25
CA VAL A 264 16.30 -9.68 14.34
C VAL A 264 15.70 -11.07 14.38
N VAL A 265 14.37 -11.16 14.31
CA VAL A 265 13.64 -12.43 14.32
C VAL A 265 13.97 -13.23 13.06
N ARG A 266 13.92 -12.57 11.89
CA ARG A 266 14.18 -13.20 10.60
C ARG A 266 15.61 -13.73 10.46
N HIS A 267 16.61 -13.05 11.04
CA HIS A 267 18.00 -13.47 10.98
C HIS A 267 18.31 -14.58 11.99
N ALA A 268 17.62 -14.59 13.14
CA ALA A 268 17.79 -15.64 14.15
C ALA A 268 17.07 -16.95 13.77
N PHE A 269 15.86 -16.87 13.21
CA PHE A 269 15.01 -18.04 12.92
C PHE A 269 14.32 -17.91 11.55
N TYR A 270 15.09 -18.01 10.47
CA TYR A 270 14.56 -17.74 9.11
C TYR A 270 13.39 -18.65 8.71
N GLU A 271 13.53 -19.98 8.88
CA GLU A 271 12.49 -20.93 8.47
C GLU A 271 11.21 -20.78 9.30
N THR A 272 11.35 -20.62 10.63
CA THR A 272 10.22 -20.33 11.52
C THR A 272 9.55 -19.02 11.12
N PHE A 273 10.33 -17.99 10.82
CA PHE A 273 9.82 -16.72 10.36
C PHE A 273 8.99 -16.88 9.08
N LEU A 274 9.52 -17.58 8.09
CA LEU A 274 8.84 -17.78 6.81
C LEU A 274 7.50 -18.50 6.97
N HIS A 275 7.48 -19.62 7.70
CA HIS A 275 6.26 -20.41 7.88
C HIS A 275 5.20 -19.68 8.71
N VAL A 276 5.59 -19.08 9.83
CA VAL A 276 4.66 -18.31 10.68
C VAL A 276 4.12 -17.10 9.91
N HIS A 277 4.96 -16.40 9.14
CA HIS A 277 4.52 -15.26 8.34
C HIS A 277 3.50 -15.68 7.27
N ILE A 278 3.70 -16.80 6.58
CA ILE A 278 2.72 -17.31 5.59
C ILE A 278 1.41 -17.71 6.28
N ILE A 279 1.47 -18.43 7.41
CA ILE A 279 0.26 -18.84 8.15
C ILE A 279 -0.54 -17.61 8.60
N LEU A 280 0.12 -16.61 9.19
CA LEU A 280 -0.53 -15.39 9.63
C LEU A 280 -1.10 -14.58 8.45
N ALA A 281 -0.42 -14.57 7.30
CA ALA A 281 -0.93 -13.94 6.08
C ALA A 281 -2.16 -14.67 5.52
N VAL A 282 -2.22 -16.00 5.57
CA VAL A 282 -3.42 -16.76 5.18
C VAL A 282 -4.56 -16.48 6.13
N ILE A 283 -4.32 -16.48 7.45
CA ILE A 283 -5.33 -16.14 8.45
C ILE A 283 -5.90 -14.75 8.18
N SER A 284 -5.05 -13.74 7.97
CA SER A 284 -5.52 -12.37 7.74
C SER A 284 -6.40 -12.26 6.48
N ILE A 285 -6.07 -12.96 5.38
CA ILE A 285 -6.91 -12.96 4.16
C ILE A 285 -8.26 -13.63 4.40
N VAL A 286 -8.28 -14.76 5.11
CA VAL A 286 -9.51 -15.52 5.35
C VAL A 286 -10.46 -14.75 6.27
N THR A 287 -9.92 -14.05 7.26
CA THR A 287 -10.73 -13.36 8.29
C THR A 287 -11.01 -11.89 7.99
N ILE A 288 -10.57 -11.32 6.87
CA ILE A 288 -10.80 -9.89 6.56
C ILE A 288 -12.24 -9.57 6.09
N TRP A 289 -13.08 -10.59 5.90
CA TRP A 289 -14.44 -10.47 5.36
C TRP A 289 -15.52 -10.50 6.45
#